data_AF-A0A9E5QRJ1-F1
#
_entry.id   AF-A0A9E5QRJ1-F1
#
_cell.length_a   1.000
_cell.length_b   1.000
_cell.length_c   1.000
_cell.angle_alpha   90.00
_cell.angle_beta   90.00
_cell.angle_gamma   90.00
#
_symmetry.space_group_name_H-M   'P 1'
#
loop_
_entity.id
_entity.type
_entity.pdbx_description
1 polymer ?
#
loop_
_entity_poly.entity_id
_entity_poly.type
_entity_poly.pdbx_seq_one_letter_code
_entity_poly.pdbx_strand_id
1 'polypeptide(L)'
;MLELAGGSDALSPAQIKNILTDTAEDMGAAGFDNASGAGFVNAELALEAVSDLVPANRLGVNINGVPRLGQLFSAQVSLQNNEGQLVNASSNTAIRLVLQTGNGTLTGTLTGMIAAGTNSVILNGLEYSQAESNVVIRAVRETGDMVLPGNSSNFMVLPRAALTFVSVNGGLNPELNEPFSVEVQVRDANGAPVNATRSTTVTLARVNGSGTLSGTLSLPLAVGANSLIFSGLTYSQVENGLSLSATASNGDSFDATTSTLITVTNLPVLLSKGSLQIQPNPHNGHFWVLVEGNLRAMPLALGVRDSQGRLVYSQISEPAAGRHEVNLQQLPAGSYILEMELGSEKIARRMIKY
;
A
#
# COMPACT_ATOMS: atom_id res chain seq x y z
N MET A 1 45.88 0.69 36.81
CA MET A 1 44.82 -0.09 36.14
C MET A 1 43.53 0.29 36.85
N LEU A 2 42.73 1.19 36.25
CA LEU A 2 41.42 1.57 36.78
C LEU A 2 40.42 1.18 35.69
N GLU A 3 39.69 0.08 35.92
CA GLU A 3 38.52 -0.28 35.13
C GLU A 3 37.40 0.71 35.45
N LEU A 4 36.83 1.34 34.42
CA LEU A 4 35.54 2.02 34.52
C LEU A 4 34.52 1.20 33.74
N ALA A 5 33.62 0.57 34.49
CA ALA A 5 32.47 -0.17 34.01
C ALA A 5 31.44 0.77 33.37
N GLY A 6 30.60 0.20 32.51
CA GLY A 6 29.75 0.91 31.57
C GLY A 6 28.68 1.84 32.18
N GLY A 7 28.39 2.89 31.43
CA GLY A 7 27.44 3.95 31.75
C GLY A 7 27.83 5.20 30.98
N SER A 8 26.88 6.03 30.57
CA SER A 8 27.05 7.21 29.71
C SER A 8 27.86 8.38 30.29
N ASP A 9 28.81 8.12 31.18
CA ASP A 9 29.43 9.15 32.02
C ASP A 9 30.79 9.58 31.46
N ALA A 10 30.76 10.38 30.39
CA ALA A 10 31.89 11.23 30.08
C ALA A 10 32.06 12.23 31.25
N LEU A 11 33.24 12.23 31.89
CA LEU A 11 33.56 13.21 32.93
C LEU A 11 33.38 14.62 32.36
N SER A 12 32.61 15.46 33.04
CA SER A 12 32.49 16.87 32.65
C SER A 12 33.84 17.58 32.74
N PRO A 13 34.07 18.67 32.00
CA PRO A 13 35.30 19.46 32.10
C PRO A 13 35.65 19.87 33.53
N ALA A 14 34.64 20.12 34.38
CA ALA A 14 34.83 20.42 35.80
C ALA A 14 35.29 19.19 36.62
N GLN A 15 34.78 17.99 36.33
CA GLN A 15 35.22 16.75 36.97
C GLN A 15 36.64 16.36 36.54
N ILE A 16 36.98 16.56 35.26
CA ILE A 16 38.36 16.38 34.76
C ILE A 16 39.29 17.39 35.43
N LYS A 17 38.89 18.66 35.51
CA LYS A 17 39.66 19.71 36.20
C LYS A 17 39.91 19.34 37.66
N ASN A 18 38.89 18.88 38.39
CA ASN A 18 39.03 18.45 39.78
C ASN A 18 39.97 17.25 39.95
N ILE A 19 39.89 16.24 39.08
CA ILE A 19 40.80 15.09 39.10
C ILE A 19 42.24 15.53 38.83
N LEU A 20 42.45 16.44 37.87
CA LEU A 20 43.77 16.96 37.53
C LEU A 20 44.33 17.86 38.65
N THR A 21 43.51 18.67 39.32
CA THR A 21 43.97 19.50 40.44
C THR A 21 44.25 18.72 41.72
N ASP A 22 43.58 17.58 41.95
CA ASP A 22 43.85 16.72 43.12
C ASP A 22 45.04 15.76 42.90
N THR A 23 45.45 15.53 41.63
CA THR A 23 46.55 14.61 41.29
C THR A 23 47.80 15.29 40.74
N ALA A 24 47.75 16.58 40.40
CA ALA A 24 48.90 17.36 39.97
C ALA A 24 49.05 18.61 40.85
N GLU A 25 50.15 18.70 41.62
CA GLU A 25 50.54 19.95 42.27
C GLU A 25 50.98 20.96 41.21
N ASP A 26 50.29 22.10 41.14
CA ASP A 26 50.52 23.17 40.18
C ASP A 26 51.85 23.89 40.46
N MET A 27 52.83 23.75 39.56
CA MET A 27 54.12 24.45 39.63
C MET A 27 54.57 25.00 38.26
N GLY A 28 53.77 25.90 37.67
CA GLY A 28 54.27 26.89 36.70
C GLY A 28 54.37 26.45 35.22
N ALA A 29 55.22 27.17 34.46
CA ALA A 29 55.32 27.04 33.00
C ALA A 29 55.95 25.70 32.55
N ALA A 30 55.45 25.14 31.43
CA ALA A 30 55.86 23.83 30.93
C ALA A 30 57.39 23.70 30.74
N GLY A 31 58.00 22.69 31.38
CA GLY A 31 59.42 22.37 31.31
C GLY A 31 59.79 21.11 32.09
N PHE A 32 60.92 20.49 31.76
CA PHE A 32 61.47 19.35 32.51
C PHE A 32 61.96 19.79 33.89
N ASP A 33 61.49 19.14 34.95
CA ASP A 33 62.09 19.25 36.26
C ASP A 33 63.36 18.40 36.34
N ASN A 34 64.53 19.04 36.30
CA ASN A 34 65.80 18.36 36.51
C ASN A 34 66.06 18.01 37.99
N ALA A 35 65.21 18.39 38.93
CA ALA A 35 65.37 18.11 40.37
C ALA A 35 64.68 16.81 40.82
N SER A 36 63.45 16.53 40.37
CA SER A 36 62.68 15.36 40.80
C SER A 36 62.53 14.24 39.77
N GLY A 37 62.84 14.50 38.49
CA GLY A 37 62.69 13.52 37.40
C GLY A 37 61.24 13.21 37.00
N ALA A 38 60.25 13.88 37.60
CA ALA A 38 58.86 13.87 37.16
C ALA A 38 58.57 15.13 36.34
N GLY A 39 58.00 14.99 35.14
CA GLY A 39 57.58 16.14 34.35
C GLY A 39 56.37 16.82 34.99
N PHE A 40 56.42 18.13 35.20
CA PHE A 40 55.26 18.90 35.64
C PHE A 40 54.21 18.95 34.52
N VAL A 41 52.97 18.58 34.83
CA VAL A 41 51.84 18.71 33.91
C VAL A 41 51.08 19.98 34.28
N ASN A 42 51.11 21.00 33.41
CA ASN A 42 50.25 22.15 33.58
C ASN A 42 48.80 21.70 33.36
N ALA A 43 48.01 21.66 34.43
CA ALA A 43 46.66 21.12 34.41
C ALA A 43 45.73 21.89 33.45
N GLU A 44 45.94 23.20 33.28
CA GLU A 44 45.15 24.03 32.37
C GLU A 44 45.52 23.74 30.90
N LEU A 45 46.82 23.64 30.57
CA LEU A 45 47.26 23.24 29.22
C LEU A 45 46.90 21.79 28.88
N ALA A 46 46.93 20.89 29.88
CA ALA A 46 46.48 19.52 29.72
C ALA A 46 44.96 19.44 29.52
N LEU A 47 44.19 20.28 30.22
CA LEU A 47 42.74 20.39 30.04
C LEU A 47 42.39 21.01 28.69
N GLU A 48 43.10 22.04 28.25
CA GLU A 48 42.93 22.69 26.94
C GLU A 48 43.23 21.67 25.82
N ALA A 49 44.35 20.95 25.92
CA ALA A 49 44.72 19.88 24.99
C ALA A 49 43.71 18.71 24.96
N VAL A 50 43.05 18.41 26.09
CA VAL A 50 41.98 17.39 26.15
C VAL A 50 40.64 17.95 25.67
N SER A 51 40.36 19.25 25.86
CA SER A 51 39.11 19.88 25.42
C SER A 51 39.01 19.93 23.90
N ASP A 52 40.14 20.15 23.20
CA ASP A 52 40.23 20.05 21.73
C ASP A 52 40.04 18.61 21.20
N LEU A 53 40.24 17.60 22.07
CA LEU A 53 40.05 16.19 21.75
C LEU A 53 38.62 15.69 22.00
N VAL A 54 37.80 16.42 22.77
CA VAL A 54 36.39 16.10 22.98
C VAL A 54 35.57 16.88 21.97
N PRO A 55 34.93 16.23 20.98
CA PRO A 55 34.12 16.95 20.01
C PRO A 55 33.02 17.74 20.70
N ALA A 56 32.96 19.06 20.45
CA ALA A 56 31.91 19.94 20.97
C ALA A 56 30.53 19.64 20.36
N ASN A 57 30.52 18.95 19.22
CA ASN A 57 29.33 18.67 18.43
C ASN A 57 29.09 17.17 18.27
N ARG A 58 27.84 16.84 18.00
CA ARG A 58 27.34 15.47 17.81
C ARG A 58 26.39 15.40 16.63
N LEU A 59 26.29 14.23 16.04
CA LEU A 59 25.25 13.94 15.05
C LEU A 59 23.91 13.70 15.74
N GLY A 60 22.82 14.03 15.06
CA GLY A 60 21.46 13.66 15.41
C GLY A 60 20.79 12.98 14.22
N VAL A 61 19.93 11.99 14.46
CA VAL A 61 19.22 11.27 13.40
C VAL A 61 17.72 11.40 13.63
N ASN A 62 17.00 11.89 12.62
CA ASN A 62 15.55 11.96 12.61
C ASN A 62 15.02 11.11 11.45
N ILE A 63 14.12 10.17 11.74
CA ILE A 63 13.48 9.34 10.72
C ILE A 63 12.26 10.08 10.17
N ASN A 64 12.23 10.31 8.86
CA ASN A 64 11.14 11.02 8.22
C ASN A 64 9.99 10.05 7.92
N GLY A 65 8.83 10.30 8.53
CA GLY A 65 7.65 9.46 8.38
C GLY A 65 7.73 8.15 9.16
N VAL A 66 6.85 7.21 8.83
CA VAL A 66 6.79 5.89 9.48
C VAL A 66 7.25 4.84 8.48
N PRO A 67 8.44 4.23 8.68
CA PRO A 67 8.93 3.21 7.77
C PRO A 67 7.98 2.01 7.68
N ARG A 68 7.88 1.44 6.48
CA ARG A 68 7.06 0.27 6.19
C ARG A 68 7.85 -0.71 5.35
N LEU A 69 7.71 -2.00 5.64
CA LEU A 69 8.38 -3.05 4.88
C LEU A 69 8.01 -2.96 3.39
N GLY A 70 9.01 -2.94 2.51
CA GLY A 70 8.81 -2.82 1.07
C GLY A 70 8.61 -1.41 0.53
N GLN A 71 8.67 -0.39 1.39
CA GLN A 71 8.65 1.02 1.00
C GLN A 71 9.95 1.69 1.41
N LEU A 72 10.42 2.59 0.57
CA LEU A 72 11.60 3.41 0.88
C LEU A 72 11.21 4.49 1.88
N PHE A 73 12.09 4.77 2.83
CA PHE A 73 11.97 5.90 3.73
C PHE A 73 13.22 6.79 3.64
N SER A 74 13.22 7.90 4.39
CA SER A 74 14.36 8.79 4.48
C SER A 74 14.70 9.12 5.93
N ALA A 75 15.94 9.52 6.16
CA ALA A 75 16.40 10.03 7.44
C ALA A 75 17.12 11.35 7.24
N GLN A 76 16.86 12.32 8.12
CA GLN A 76 17.67 13.52 8.24
C GLN A 76 18.76 13.29 9.28
N VAL A 77 20.00 13.52 8.89
CA VAL A 77 21.14 13.61 9.82
C VAL A 77 21.47 15.08 10.00
N SER A 78 21.54 15.52 11.25
CA SER A 78 21.88 16.89 11.62
C SER A 78 23.12 16.96 12.49
N LEU A 79 23.78 18.11 12.49
CA LEU A 79 24.87 18.44 13.38
C LEU A 79 24.34 19.35 14.49
N GLN A 80 24.63 18.98 15.74
CA GLN A 80 24.13 19.66 16.93
C GLN A 80 25.26 19.88 17.93
N ASN A 81 25.16 20.92 18.75
CA ASN A 81 26.00 21.07 19.94
C ASN A 81 25.52 20.13 21.08
N ASN A 82 26.20 20.18 22.22
CA ASN A 82 25.88 19.35 23.38
C ASN A 82 24.50 19.70 24.00
N GLU A 83 24.00 20.91 23.75
CA GLU A 83 22.68 21.38 24.16
C GLU A 83 21.55 20.98 23.19
N GLY A 84 21.88 20.29 22.08
CA GLY A 84 20.92 19.84 21.07
C GLY A 84 20.51 20.90 20.04
N GLN A 85 21.17 22.06 20.03
CA GLN A 85 20.94 23.12 19.06
C GLN A 85 21.70 22.84 17.77
N LEU A 86 21.09 23.15 16.62
CA LEU A 86 21.72 22.94 15.32
C LEU A 86 22.91 23.87 15.12
N VAL A 87 24.02 23.31 14.61
CA VAL A 87 25.23 24.06 14.26
C VAL A 87 25.67 23.72 12.85
N ASN A 88 26.26 24.69 12.14
CA ASN A 88 26.77 24.46 10.79
C ASN A 88 28.12 23.75 10.84
N ALA A 89 28.33 22.85 9.88
CA ALA A 89 29.61 22.18 9.70
C ALA A 89 30.68 23.17 9.24
N SER A 90 31.87 23.06 9.81
CA SER A 90 33.03 23.88 9.45
C SER A 90 33.71 23.33 8.19
N SER A 91 33.67 22.01 8.00
CA SER A 91 34.15 21.29 6.82
C SER A 91 33.10 20.32 6.30
N ASN A 92 33.22 19.92 5.03
CA ASN A 92 32.41 18.84 4.47
C ASN A 92 32.56 17.58 5.33
N THR A 93 31.46 17.17 5.97
CA THR A 93 31.45 16.08 6.94
C THR A 93 30.70 14.89 6.35
N ALA A 94 31.47 13.88 5.92
CA ALA A 94 30.90 12.63 5.42
C ALA A 94 30.41 11.77 6.59
N ILE A 95 29.23 11.18 6.43
CA ILE A 95 28.59 10.34 7.44
C ILE A 95 28.12 9.03 6.82
N ARG A 96 27.95 8.02 7.68
CA ARG A 96 27.34 6.74 7.36
C ARG A 96 26.29 6.38 8.39
N LEU A 97 25.16 5.87 7.93
CA LEU A 97 24.12 5.27 8.75
C LEU A 97 24.42 3.78 8.94
N VAL A 98 24.33 3.32 10.19
CA VAL A 98 24.44 1.92 10.57
C VAL A 98 23.26 1.53 11.44
N LEU A 99 22.87 0.26 11.39
CA LEU A 99 21.88 -0.28 12.33
C LEU A 99 22.51 -0.38 13.72
N GLN A 100 21.86 0.21 14.72
CA GLN A 100 22.28 0.13 16.12
C GLN A 100 21.48 -0.93 16.89
N THR A 101 20.17 -0.99 16.66
CA THR A 101 19.29 -2.02 17.23
C THR A 101 18.25 -2.45 16.21
N GLY A 102 17.83 -3.72 16.30
CA GLY A 102 16.86 -4.36 15.41
C GLY A 102 17.43 -5.65 14.81
N ASN A 103 16.55 -6.52 14.34
CA ASN A 103 16.91 -7.85 13.80
C ASN A 103 16.95 -7.89 12.27
N GLY A 104 16.27 -6.96 11.60
CA GLY A 104 16.36 -6.77 10.16
C GLY A 104 17.68 -6.14 9.68
N THR A 105 17.82 -6.02 8.36
CA THR A 105 18.95 -5.38 7.69
C THR A 105 18.55 -3.98 7.21
N LEU A 106 19.41 -2.99 7.45
CA LEU A 106 19.29 -1.64 6.88
C LEU A 106 20.07 -1.57 5.56
N THR A 107 19.41 -1.18 4.47
CA THR A 107 20.00 -1.09 3.12
C THR A 107 19.64 0.24 2.43
N GLY A 108 20.14 0.43 1.20
CA GLY A 108 19.88 1.62 0.39
C GLY A 108 20.98 2.67 0.48
N THR A 109 20.62 3.96 0.50
CA THR A 109 21.59 5.08 0.55
C THR A 109 22.06 5.32 1.98
N LEU A 110 23.09 4.60 2.43
CA LEU A 110 23.57 4.69 3.81
C LEU A 110 24.61 5.79 4.05
N THR A 111 25.13 6.43 3.02
CA THR A 111 26.16 7.47 3.14
C THR A 111 25.64 8.83 2.69
N GLY A 112 26.05 9.88 3.37
CA GLY A 112 25.68 11.26 3.06
C GLY A 112 26.78 12.25 3.43
N MET A 113 26.61 13.50 3.02
CA MET A 113 27.54 14.58 3.34
C MET A 113 26.78 15.78 3.87
N ILE A 114 27.15 16.24 5.06
CA ILE A 114 26.78 17.57 5.54
C ILE A 114 27.83 18.53 4.95
N ALA A 115 27.40 19.42 4.06
CA ALA A 115 28.29 20.35 3.40
C ALA A 115 28.77 21.43 4.38
N ALA A 116 29.98 21.95 4.18
CA ALA A 116 30.48 23.09 4.93
C ALA A 116 29.49 24.27 4.84
N GLY A 117 29.21 24.91 5.97
CA GLY A 117 28.21 25.98 6.07
C GLY A 117 26.76 25.50 6.19
N THR A 118 26.47 24.19 6.13
CA THR A 118 25.14 23.64 6.41
C THR A 118 25.14 22.78 7.67
N ASN A 119 23.96 22.48 8.23
CA ASN A 119 23.83 21.74 9.49
C ASN A 119 23.21 20.35 9.32
N SER A 120 22.84 19.93 8.11
CA SER A 120 22.11 18.68 7.91
C SER A 120 22.18 18.16 6.49
N VAL A 121 21.83 16.87 6.34
CA VAL A 121 21.66 16.15 5.08
C VAL A 121 20.48 15.19 5.20
N ILE A 122 19.72 15.02 4.11
CA ILE A 122 18.65 14.02 4.04
C ILE A 122 19.13 12.85 3.17
N LEU A 123 19.09 11.64 3.74
CA LEU A 123 19.37 10.40 3.03
C LEU A 123 18.05 9.78 2.61
N ASN A 124 17.79 9.77 1.30
CA ASN A 124 16.60 9.18 0.70
C ASN A 124 16.89 7.76 0.22
N GLY A 125 15.86 6.92 0.21
CA GLY A 125 15.97 5.56 -0.32
C GLY A 125 16.60 4.58 0.67
N LEU A 126 16.29 4.75 1.95
CA LEU A 126 16.58 3.75 2.98
C LEU A 126 15.52 2.65 2.95
N GLU A 127 15.91 1.41 3.21
CA GLU A 127 14.99 0.28 3.38
C GLU A 127 15.40 -0.55 4.59
N TYR A 128 14.40 -1.08 5.30
CA TYR A 128 14.60 -1.98 6.43
C TYR A 128 13.84 -3.28 6.21
N SER A 129 14.53 -4.41 6.36
CA SER A 129 14.05 -5.70 5.86
C SER A 129 13.06 -6.44 6.77
N GLN A 130 12.71 -5.88 7.93
CA GLN A 130 11.86 -6.56 8.90
C GLN A 130 10.86 -5.60 9.55
N ALA A 131 9.62 -6.05 9.74
CA ALA A 131 8.65 -5.31 10.54
C ALA A 131 8.87 -5.63 12.03
N GLU A 132 9.31 -4.64 12.80
CA GLU A 132 9.56 -4.77 14.22
C GLU A 132 9.54 -3.40 14.93
N SER A 133 9.49 -3.42 16.25
CA SER A 133 9.55 -2.21 17.10
C SER A 133 10.96 -2.01 17.66
N ASN A 134 11.24 -0.81 18.17
CA ASN A 134 12.50 -0.46 18.83
C ASN A 134 13.74 -0.54 17.92
N VAL A 135 13.55 -0.26 16.62
CA VAL A 135 14.66 -0.09 15.69
C VAL A 135 15.35 1.25 15.98
N VAL A 136 16.67 1.25 15.94
CA VAL A 136 17.50 2.46 16.09
C VAL A 136 18.56 2.47 15.00
N ILE A 137 18.69 3.62 14.33
CA ILE A 137 19.75 3.89 13.37
C ILE A 137 20.75 4.84 14.01
N ARG A 138 22.04 4.58 13.79
CA ARG A 138 23.15 5.42 14.26
C ARG A 138 23.87 6.06 13.08
N ALA A 139 24.06 7.37 13.15
CA ALA A 139 24.95 8.08 12.24
C ALA A 139 26.35 8.13 12.84
N VAL A 140 27.34 7.74 12.04
CA VAL A 140 28.76 7.83 12.35
C VAL A 140 29.45 8.74 11.35
N ARG A 141 30.40 9.54 11.83
CA ARG A 141 31.30 10.32 10.98
C ARG A 141 32.28 9.39 10.28
N GLU A 142 32.56 9.66 9.01
CA GLU A 142 33.66 9.06 8.25
C GLU A 142 34.82 10.05 8.07
N THR A 143 34.54 11.31 7.70
CA THR A 143 35.54 12.38 7.49
C THR A 143 34.96 13.76 7.84
N GLY A 144 35.78 14.83 7.84
CA GLY A 144 35.34 16.22 8.07
C GLY A 144 35.43 16.66 9.52
N ASP A 145 34.43 17.37 10.04
CA ASP A 145 34.42 17.89 11.42
C ASP A 145 34.54 16.75 12.44
N MET A 146 35.32 16.93 13.50
CA MET A 146 35.30 16.00 14.63
C MET A 146 33.98 16.13 15.37
N VAL A 147 33.17 15.08 15.33
CA VAL A 147 31.81 15.04 15.89
C VAL A 147 31.55 13.68 16.52
N LEU A 148 30.80 13.66 17.61
CA LEU A 148 30.33 12.42 18.22
C LEU A 148 29.21 11.79 17.36
N PRO A 149 29.14 10.44 17.31
CA PRO A 149 28.05 9.74 16.63
C PRO A 149 26.71 9.95 17.34
N GLY A 150 25.63 9.83 16.59
CA GLY A 150 24.27 10.10 17.05
C GLY A 150 23.31 8.97 16.73
N ASN A 151 22.38 8.69 17.65
CA ASN A 151 21.32 7.72 17.43
C ASN A 151 20.00 8.43 17.07
N SER A 152 19.14 7.73 16.34
CA SER A 152 17.73 8.08 16.25
C SER A 152 17.01 7.76 17.57
N SER A 153 15.84 8.35 17.76
CA SER A 153 14.85 7.76 18.67
C SER A 153 14.47 6.36 18.20
N ASN A 154 13.95 5.54 19.12
CA ASN A 154 13.32 4.27 18.75
C ASN A 154 12.17 4.52 17.78
N PHE A 155 12.12 3.75 16.69
CA PHE A 155 10.99 3.77 15.77
C PHE A 155 10.49 2.35 15.49
N MET A 156 9.29 2.29 14.92
CA MET A 156 8.65 1.05 14.49
C MET A 156 8.67 0.97 12.97
N VAL A 157 8.99 -0.21 12.44
CA VAL A 157 8.81 -0.54 11.03
C VAL A 157 7.53 -1.33 10.88
N LEU A 158 6.57 -0.77 10.13
CA LEU A 158 5.27 -1.38 9.92
C LEU A 158 5.34 -2.59 8.97
N PRO A 159 4.43 -3.57 9.11
CA PRO A 159 4.28 -4.67 8.15
C PRO A 159 4.04 -4.18 6.72
N ARG A 160 4.27 -5.04 5.73
CA ARG A 160 4.00 -4.72 4.32
C ARG A 160 2.53 -4.38 4.10
N ALA A 161 2.22 -3.50 3.14
CA ALA A 161 0.84 -3.25 2.73
C ALA A 161 0.43 -4.29 1.68
N ALA A 162 -0.86 -4.58 1.58
CA ALA A 162 -1.40 -5.54 0.63
C ALA A 162 -2.27 -4.85 -0.42
N LEU A 163 -2.23 -5.35 -1.65
CA LEU A 163 -3.28 -5.05 -2.63
C LEU A 163 -4.60 -5.67 -2.17
N THR A 164 -5.72 -5.04 -2.51
CA THR A 164 -7.06 -5.51 -2.16
C THR A 164 -8.02 -5.15 -3.28
N PHE A 165 -8.85 -6.11 -3.70
CA PHE A 165 -9.97 -5.83 -4.61
C PHE A 165 -11.05 -5.06 -3.85
N VAL A 166 -11.36 -3.84 -4.30
CA VAL A 166 -12.41 -2.99 -3.72
C VAL A 166 -13.75 -3.25 -4.40
N SER A 167 -13.73 -3.33 -5.73
CA SER A 167 -14.92 -3.65 -6.52
C SER A 167 -14.56 -4.38 -7.80
N VAL A 168 -15.43 -5.29 -8.21
CA VAL A 168 -15.43 -5.91 -9.53
C VAL A 168 -16.76 -5.54 -10.18
N ASN A 169 -16.70 -4.86 -11.32
CA ASN A 169 -17.82 -4.35 -12.10
C ASN A 169 -18.88 -3.60 -11.25
N GLY A 170 -18.42 -2.77 -10.30
CA GLY A 170 -19.32 -2.04 -9.39
C GLY A 170 -20.18 -2.95 -8.50
N GLY A 171 -19.78 -4.20 -8.27
CA GLY A 171 -20.51 -5.21 -7.51
C GLY A 171 -21.52 -6.02 -8.33
N LEU A 172 -21.60 -5.80 -9.65
CA LEU A 172 -22.43 -6.57 -10.56
C LEU A 172 -21.64 -7.71 -11.19
N ASN A 173 -22.32 -8.69 -11.75
CA ASN A 173 -21.66 -9.73 -12.54
C ASN A 173 -21.14 -9.13 -13.85
N PRO A 174 -19.89 -9.37 -14.26
CA PRO A 174 -19.44 -9.08 -15.62
C PRO A 174 -20.28 -9.86 -16.64
N GLU A 175 -20.46 -9.26 -17.82
CA GLU A 175 -21.16 -9.87 -18.94
C GLU A 175 -20.15 -10.40 -19.98
N LEU A 176 -20.52 -11.48 -20.66
CA LEU A 176 -19.72 -12.14 -21.68
C LEU A 176 -19.28 -11.15 -22.76
N ASN A 177 -17.97 -10.99 -22.93
CA ASN A 177 -17.33 -10.09 -23.90
C ASN A 177 -17.71 -8.61 -23.80
N GLU A 178 -18.42 -8.19 -22.75
CA GLU A 178 -18.73 -6.79 -22.50
C GLU A 178 -17.71 -6.17 -21.55
N PRO A 179 -17.44 -4.85 -21.68
CA PRO A 179 -16.47 -4.17 -20.85
C PRO A 179 -16.94 -4.07 -19.39
N PHE A 180 -16.08 -4.47 -18.47
CA PHE A 180 -16.25 -4.25 -17.04
C PHE A 180 -15.02 -3.57 -16.42
N SER A 181 -15.16 -3.12 -15.17
CA SER A 181 -14.07 -2.49 -14.43
C SER A 181 -13.67 -3.29 -13.19
N VAL A 182 -12.44 -3.10 -12.73
CA VAL A 182 -11.93 -3.66 -11.47
C VAL A 182 -11.17 -2.58 -10.72
N GLU A 183 -11.57 -2.30 -9.48
CA GLU A 183 -10.86 -1.39 -8.59
C GLU A 183 -9.99 -2.16 -7.61
N VAL A 184 -8.71 -1.80 -7.56
CA VAL A 184 -7.73 -2.33 -6.61
C VAL A 184 -7.19 -1.18 -5.76
N GLN A 185 -7.02 -1.43 -4.47
CA GLN A 185 -6.47 -0.48 -3.51
C GLN A 185 -5.37 -1.12 -2.66
N VAL A 186 -4.37 -0.35 -2.29
CA VAL A 186 -3.32 -0.72 -1.34
C VAL A 186 -3.81 -0.41 0.07
N ARG A 187 -3.77 -1.39 0.96
CA ARG A 187 -4.23 -1.27 2.36
C ARG A 187 -3.20 -1.78 3.34
N ASP A 188 -3.17 -1.20 4.53
CA ASP A 188 -2.40 -1.74 5.64
C ASP A 188 -3.07 -2.94 6.30
N ALA A 189 -2.41 -3.51 7.31
CA ALA A 189 -2.90 -4.65 8.07
C ALA A 189 -4.21 -4.36 8.83
N ASN A 190 -4.56 -3.09 9.06
CA ASN A 190 -5.80 -2.67 9.70
C ASN A 190 -6.89 -2.35 8.66
N GLY A 191 -6.60 -2.50 7.37
CA GLY A 191 -7.51 -2.21 6.27
C GLY A 191 -7.59 -0.73 5.85
N ALA A 192 -6.75 0.13 6.41
CA ALA A 192 -6.69 1.55 6.04
C ALA A 192 -5.89 1.74 4.73
N PRO A 193 -6.30 2.66 3.84
CA PRO A 193 -5.57 2.89 2.59
C PRO A 193 -4.15 3.43 2.82
N VAL A 194 -3.18 2.95 2.02
CA VAL A 194 -1.78 3.40 2.07
C VAL A 194 -1.35 3.89 0.69
N ASN A 195 -0.72 5.07 0.66
CA ASN A 195 -0.22 5.65 -0.58
C ASN A 195 1.08 4.99 -1.02
N ALA A 196 1.25 4.81 -2.32
CA ALA A 196 2.51 4.39 -2.91
C ALA A 196 3.55 5.50 -2.80
N THR A 197 4.77 5.14 -2.37
CA THR A 197 5.93 6.05 -2.30
C THR A 197 6.68 6.11 -3.63
N ARG A 198 6.49 5.10 -4.48
CA ARG A 198 7.06 4.98 -5.82
C ARG A 198 5.98 4.65 -6.82
N SER A 199 6.16 5.08 -8.06
CA SER A 199 5.33 4.59 -9.16
C SER A 199 5.47 3.06 -9.20
N THR A 200 4.34 2.36 -9.06
CA THR A 200 4.31 0.90 -8.86
C THR A 200 3.40 0.28 -9.91
N THR A 201 3.90 -0.65 -10.71
CA THR A 201 3.06 -1.35 -11.67
C THR A 201 2.20 -2.37 -10.96
N VAL A 202 0.88 -2.27 -11.11
CA VAL A 202 -0.07 -3.28 -10.63
C VAL A 202 -0.58 -4.06 -11.82
N THR A 203 -0.52 -5.39 -11.72
CA THR A 203 -0.93 -6.31 -12.79
C THR A 203 -2.05 -7.23 -12.32
N LEU A 204 -3.11 -7.32 -13.12
CA LEU A 204 -4.16 -8.32 -12.99
C LEU A 204 -3.85 -9.57 -13.81
N ALA A 205 -4.20 -10.73 -13.27
CA ALA A 205 -4.19 -11.97 -14.03
C ALA A 205 -5.35 -12.87 -13.60
N ARG A 206 -5.80 -13.74 -14.51
CA ARG A 206 -6.77 -14.80 -14.21
C ARG A 206 -6.07 -15.90 -13.40
N VAL A 207 -6.61 -16.23 -12.23
CA VAL A 207 -6.18 -17.37 -11.41
C VAL A 207 -7.01 -18.60 -11.73
N ASN A 208 -8.35 -18.48 -11.60
CA ASN A 208 -9.31 -19.52 -11.92
C ASN A 208 -10.24 -19.08 -13.06
N GLY A 209 -10.85 -20.05 -13.72
CA GLY A 209 -11.72 -19.86 -14.88
C GLY A 209 -11.09 -20.36 -16.18
N SER A 210 -11.93 -20.68 -17.15
CA SER A 210 -11.53 -21.23 -18.44
C SER A 210 -11.56 -20.20 -19.58
N GLY A 211 -12.28 -19.09 -19.41
CA GLY A 211 -12.32 -17.97 -20.36
C GLY A 211 -11.08 -17.07 -20.36
N THR A 212 -10.91 -16.27 -21.41
CA THR A 212 -9.79 -15.35 -21.56
C THR A 212 -10.13 -13.99 -20.98
N LEU A 213 -9.32 -13.52 -20.02
CA LEU A 213 -9.35 -12.13 -19.54
C LEU A 213 -8.54 -11.24 -20.51
N SER A 214 -9.18 -10.22 -21.06
CA SER A 214 -8.58 -9.31 -22.04
C SER A 214 -8.71 -7.84 -21.62
N GLY A 215 -7.96 -6.96 -22.29
CA GLY A 215 -7.89 -5.52 -22.02
C GLY A 215 -6.53 -5.09 -21.48
N THR A 216 -6.47 -3.92 -20.86
CA THR A 216 -5.24 -3.43 -20.20
C THR A 216 -5.12 -4.07 -18.82
N LEU A 217 -4.20 -5.01 -18.66
CA LEU A 217 -4.01 -5.77 -17.42
C LEU A 217 -2.90 -5.25 -16.51
N SER A 218 -2.14 -4.24 -16.95
CA SER A 218 -1.08 -3.63 -16.16
C SER A 218 -1.21 -2.11 -16.19
N LEU A 219 -1.27 -1.50 -15.02
CA LEU A 219 -1.38 -0.06 -14.85
C LEU A 219 -0.38 0.46 -13.81
N PRO A 220 0.17 1.67 -14.00
CA PRO A 220 0.99 2.30 -12.98
C PRO A 220 0.10 2.91 -11.89
N LEU A 221 0.29 2.48 -10.64
CA LEU A 221 -0.14 3.21 -9.45
C LEU A 221 0.84 4.35 -9.22
N ALA A 222 0.38 5.58 -9.42
CA ALA A 222 1.22 6.78 -9.30
C ALA A 222 1.69 7.00 -7.85
N VAL A 223 2.81 7.72 -7.69
CA VAL A 223 3.28 8.19 -6.39
C VAL A 223 2.17 9.01 -5.71
N GLY A 224 1.93 8.76 -4.43
CA GLY A 224 0.89 9.44 -3.65
C GLY A 224 -0.52 8.88 -3.85
N ALA A 225 -0.74 7.98 -4.82
CA ALA A 225 -2.02 7.29 -5.00
C ALA A 225 -2.05 5.99 -4.19
N ASN A 226 -3.25 5.55 -3.81
CA ASN A 226 -3.50 4.30 -3.10
C ASN A 226 -4.45 3.35 -3.83
N SER A 227 -5.14 3.79 -4.89
CA SER A 227 -6.05 2.98 -5.68
C SER A 227 -5.90 3.21 -7.18
N LEU A 228 -6.40 2.24 -7.94
CA LEU A 228 -6.40 2.23 -9.39
C LEU A 228 -7.62 1.46 -9.91
N ILE A 229 -8.14 1.90 -11.05
CA ILE A 229 -9.27 1.26 -11.72
C ILE A 229 -8.80 0.75 -13.08
N PHE A 230 -8.86 -0.56 -13.28
CA PHE A 230 -8.78 -1.18 -14.60
C PHE A 230 -10.14 -1.05 -15.27
N SER A 231 -10.20 -0.36 -16.40
CA SER A 231 -11.44 -0.17 -17.17
C SER A 231 -11.37 -0.90 -18.51
N GLY A 232 -12.53 -1.27 -19.06
CA GLY A 232 -12.63 -1.90 -20.38
C GLY A 232 -12.07 -3.32 -20.43
N LEU A 233 -12.04 -4.02 -19.30
CA LEU A 233 -11.70 -5.45 -19.26
C LEU A 233 -12.83 -6.25 -19.88
N THR A 234 -12.51 -7.35 -20.57
CA THR A 234 -13.52 -8.29 -21.08
C THR A 234 -13.18 -9.71 -20.70
N TYR A 235 -14.20 -10.57 -20.64
CA TYR A 235 -14.03 -11.99 -20.34
C TYR A 235 -14.83 -12.86 -21.31
N SER A 236 -14.19 -13.90 -21.85
CA SER A 236 -14.72 -14.64 -23.00
C SER A 236 -15.55 -15.87 -22.68
N GLN A 237 -15.96 -16.07 -21.42
CA GLN A 237 -16.73 -17.25 -21.03
C GLN A 237 -17.76 -16.96 -19.93
N VAL A 238 -18.94 -17.54 -20.07
CA VAL A 238 -19.95 -17.61 -19.00
C VAL A 238 -19.56 -18.74 -18.06
N GLU A 239 -19.25 -18.42 -16.82
CA GLU A 239 -18.94 -19.40 -15.79
C GLU A 239 -19.08 -18.79 -14.39
N ASN A 240 -19.24 -19.67 -13.40
CA ASN A 240 -19.06 -19.32 -12.00
C ASN A 240 -17.69 -19.83 -11.56
N GLY A 241 -16.91 -18.97 -10.91
CA GLY A 241 -15.60 -19.34 -10.37
C GLY A 241 -14.41 -18.66 -11.02
N LEU A 242 -14.62 -17.62 -11.84
CA LEU A 242 -13.54 -16.73 -12.23
C LEU A 242 -12.94 -16.10 -10.97
N SER A 243 -11.62 -16.10 -10.83
CA SER A 243 -10.96 -15.28 -9.82
C SER A 243 -9.72 -14.62 -10.40
N LEU A 244 -9.41 -13.42 -9.90
CA LEU A 244 -8.32 -12.60 -10.40
C LEU A 244 -7.26 -12.43 -9.31
N SER A 245 -5.99 -12.39 -9.70
CA SER A 245 -4.90 -11.95 -8.83
C SER A 245 -4.52 -10.52 -9.13
N ALA A 246 -4.16 -9.74 -8.12
CA ALA A 246 -3.47 -8.45 -8.28
C ALA A 246 -2.06 -8.55 -7.68
N THR A 247 -1.06 -8.16 -8.46
CA THR A 247 0.37 -8.22 -8.08
C THR A 247 1.06 -6.88 -8.33
N ALA A 248 2.05 -6.53 -7.50
CA ALA A 248 2.84 -5.31 -7.63
C ALA A 248 4.26 -5.61 -8.15
N SER A 249 4.79 -4.74 -9.01
CA SER A 249 6.15 -4.80 -9.53
C SER A 249 6.70 -3.40 -9.89
N ASN A 250 8.01 -3.30 -10.13
CA ASN A 250 8.68 -2.07 -10.60
C ASN A 250 8.42 -0.83 -9.73
N GLY A 251 8.37 -0.97 -8.40
CA GLY A 251 8.07 0.14 -7.48
C GLY A 251 8.12 -0.29 -6.01
N ASP A 252 7.13 0.13 -5.24
CA ASP A 252 6.90 -0.38 -3.90
C ASP A 252 6.57 -1.87 -3.96
N SER A 253 6.90 -2.60 -2.91
CA SER A 253 6.56 -4.01 -2.78
C SER A 253 5.35 -4.17 -1.87
N PHE A 254 4.21 -4.53 -2.48
CA PHE A 254 2.95 -4.85 -1.79
C PHE A 254 2.69 -6.36 -1.83
N ASP A 255 2.03 -6.88 -0.80
CA ASP A 255 1.55 -8.25 -0.81
C ASP A 255 0.47 -8.41 -1.90
N ALA A 256 0.59 -9.49 -2.67
CA ALA A 256 -0.38 -9.84 -3.69
C ALA A 256 -1.69 -10.31 -3.07
N THR A 257 -2.78 -10.22 -3.84
CA THR A 257 -4.10 -10.67 -3.40
C THR A 257 -4.82 -11.42 -4.50
N THR A 258 -5.83 -12.21 -4.12
CA THR A 258 -6.76 -12.87 -5.04
C THR A 258 -8.17 -12.43 -4.72
N SER A 259 -8.97 -12.12 -5.73
CA SER A 259 -10.36 -11.74 -5.58
C SER A 259 -11.19 -12.90 -5.02
N THR A 260 -12.36 -12.58 -4.50
CA THR A 260 -13.42 -13.59 -4.35
C THR A 260 -13.81 -14.15 -5.71
N LEU A 261 -14.55 -15.26 -5.72
CA LEU A 261 -15.10 -15.83 -6.95
C LEU A 261 -16.07 -14.83 -7.61
N ILE A 262 -15.95 -14.70 -8.92
CA ILE A 262 -16.72 -13.84 -9.80
C ILE A 262 -17.57 -14.75 -10.68
N THR A 263 -18.84 -14.36 -10.85
CA THR A 263 -19.74 -14.99 -11.83
C THR A 263 -19.77 -14.12 -13.08
N VAL A 264 -19.49 -14.71 -14.23
CA VAL A 264 -19.66 -14.05 -15.54
C VAL A 264 -20.91 -14.60 -16.19
N THR A 265 -21.80 -13.71 -16.64
CA THR A 265 -23.10 -14.07 -17.23
C THR A 265 -23.12 -13.69 -18.71
N ASN A 266 -24.12 -14.17 -19.45
CA ASN A 266 -24.51 -13.61 -20.75
C ASN A 266 -25.78 -12.74 -20.64
N LEU A 267 -26.12 -12.35 -19.41
CA LEU A 267 -27.35 -11.64 -19.08
C LEU A 267 -27.01 -10.17 -18.88
N PRO A 268 -27.60 -9.25 -19.67
CA PRO A 268 -27.51 -7.83 -19.45
C PRO A 268 -27.87 -7.45 -18.03
N VAL A 269 -27.03 -6.63 -17.41
CA VAL A 269 -27.16 -6.04 -16.07
C VAL A 269 -28.56 -5.46 -15.83
N LEU A 270 -29.23 -5.03 -16.90
CA LEU A 270 -30.59 -4.46 -16.90
C LEU A 270 -31.70 -5.45 -16.50
N LEU A 271 -31.51 -6.77 -16.61
CA LEU A 271 -32.53 -7.74 -16.17
C LEU A 271 -32.49 -7.98 -14.66
N SER A 272 -31.35 -7.76 -14.00
CA SER A 272 -31.21 -7.90 -12.54
C SER A 272 -31.88 -6.76 -11.74
N LYS A 273 -32.05 -5.58 -12.35
CA LYS A 273 -32.59 -4.37 -11.69
C LYS A 273 -33.96 -3.90 -12.19
N GLY A 274 -34.56 -4.57 -13.16
CA GLY A 274 -35.96 -4.38 -13.53
C GLY A 274 -36.20 -3.42 -14.69
N SER A 275 -36.64 -4.00 -15.81
CA SER A 275 -37.66 -3.41 -16.71
C SER A 275 -38.17 -4.52 -17.64
N LEU A 276 -38.68 -5.60 -17.05
CA LEU A 276 -39.53 -6.51 -17.81
C LEU A 276 -40.95 -5.93 -17.75
N GLN A 277 -41.39 -5.34 -18.85
CA GLN A 277 -42.71 -4.75 -18.96
C GLN A 277 -43.64 -5.67 -19.74
N ILE A 278 -44.79 -5.97 -19.13
CA ILE A 278 -45.93 -6.65 -19.76
C ILE A 278 -46.97 -5.57 -19.98
N GLN A 279 -47.19 -5.16 -21.23
CA GLN A 279 -48.16 -4.11 -21.52
C GLN A 279 -48.98 -4.39 -22.81
N PRO A 280 -50.31 -4.27 -22.75
CA PRO A 280 -51.17 -4.23 -21.55
C PRO A 280 -51.26 -5.62 -20.86
N ASN A 281 -51.75 -5.70 -19.62
CA ASN A 281 -52.21 -6.99 -19.08
C ASN A 281 -53.31 -7.55 -20.01
N PRO A 282 -53.29 -8.85 -20.39
CA PRO A 282 -53.95 -9.34 -21.61
C PRO A 282 -55.48 -9.41 -21.53
N HIS A 283 -56.14 -8.26 -21.59
CA HIS A 283 -57.60 -8.14 -21.56
C HIS A 283 -58.30 -8.69 -22.80
N ASN A 284 -57.62 -8.77 -23.94
CA ASN A 284 -58.15 -9.29 -25.22
C ASN A 284 -57.33 -10.49 -25.73
N GLY A 285 -56.52 -11.10 -24.85
CA GLY A 285 -55.59 -12.15 -25.20
C GLY A 285 -54.31 -11.70 -25.89
N HIS A 286 -54.13 -10.42 -26.21
CA HIS A 286 -52.90 -9.90 -26.80
C HIS A 286 -52.14 -9.01 -25.81
N PHE A 287 -50.84 -9.25 -25.70
CA PHE A 287 -49.94 -8.38 -24.97
C PHE A 287 -48.53 -8.46 -25.52
N TRP A 288 -47.72 -7.48 -25.14
CA TRP A 288 -46.31 -7.43 -25.50
C TRP A 288 -45.46 -7.73 -24.29
N VAL A 289 -44.47 -8.60 -24.48
CA VAL A 289 -43.31 -8.72 -23.59
C VAL A 289 -42.21 -7.84 -24.18
N LEU A 290 -41.86 -6.77 -23.48
CA LEU A 290 -40.71 -5.96 -23.83
C LEU A 290 -39.49 -6.45 -23.05
N VAL A 291 -38.46 -6.88 -23.77
CA VAL A 291 -37.17 -7.22 -23.20
C VAL A 291 -36.16 -6.16 -23.65
N GLU A 292 -35.79 -5.28 -22.71
CA GLU A 292 -34.81 -4.21 -22.93
C GLU A 292 -33.39 -4.72 -22.65
N GLY A 293 -32.43 -4.39 -23.53
CA GLY A 293 -31.02 -4.75 -23.39
C GLY A 293 -30.37 -5.28 -24.67
N ASN A 294 -29.04 -5.43 -24.65
CA ASN A 294 -28.26 -5.94 -25.78
C ASN A 294 -28.16 -7.48 -25.75
N LEU A 295 -29.30 -8.18 -25.89
CA LEU A 295 -29.40 -9.65 -25.85
C LEU A 295 -29.14 -10.30 -27.23
N ARG A 296 -28.03 -9.96 -27.88
CA ARG A 296 -27.74 -10.48 -29.22
C ARG A 296 -27.57 -12.01 -29.16
N ALA A 297 -28.31 -12.72 -30.01
CA ALA A 297 -28.22 -14.17 -30.24
C ALA A 297 -28.63 -15.09 -29.06
N MET A 298 -29.42 -14.63 -28.08
CA MET A 298 -30.05 -15.51 -27.10
C MET A 298 -31.53 -15.78 -27.47
N PRO A 299 -32.01 -17.04 -27.38
CA PRO A 299 -33.45 -17.32 -27.42
C PRO A 299 -34.12 -16.82 -26.14
N LEU A 300 -35.25 -16.16 -26.31
CA LEU A 300 -36.25 -15.94 -25.27
C LEU A 300 -37.27 -17.07 -25.37
N ALA A 301 -37.31 -17.97 -24.39
CA ALA A 301 -38.40 -18.93 -24.27
C ALA A 301 -39.51 -18.34 -23.40
N LEU A 302 -40.72 -18.26 -23.95
CA LEU A 302 -41.94 -17.89 -23.25
C LEU A 302 -42.77 -19.15 -23.03
N GLY A 303 -43.30 -19.31 -21.83
CA GLY A 303 -44.26 -20.34 -21.47
C GLY A 303 -45.40 -19.71 -20.68
N VAL A 304 -46.65 -20.06 -20.98
CA VAL A 304 -47.78 -19.68 -20.13
C VAL A 304 -48.35 -20.93 -19.50
N ARG A 305 -48.50 -20.92 -18.18
CA ARG A 305 -49.15 -21.99 -17.41
C ARG A 305 -50.50 -21.55 -16.88
N ASP A 306 -51.46 -22.48 -16.87
CA ASP A 306 -52.76 -22.29 -16.22
C ASP A 306 -52.66 -22.40 -14.69
N SER A 307 -53.80 -22.24 -14.00
CA SER A 307 -53.86 -22.32 -12.53
C SER A 307 -53.55 -23.71 -11.97
N GLN A 308 -53.54 -24.75 -12.81
CA GLN A 308 -53.12 -26.10 -12.45
C GLN A 308 -51.64 -26.36 -12.78
N GLY A 309 -50.90 -25.36 -13.28
CA GLY A 309 -49.49 -25.49 -13.65
C GLY A 309 -49.23 -26.15 -15.01
N ARG A 310 -50.27 -26.40 -15.81
CA ARG A 310 -50.13 -27.01 -17.14
C ARG A 310 -49.68 -25.94 -18.14
N LEU A 311 -48.69 -26.25 -18.96
CA LEU A 311 -48.24 -25.37 -20.04
C LEU A 311 -49.33 -25.30 -21.11
N VAL A 312 -49.90 -24.11 -21.32
CA VAL A 312 -51.01 -23.83 -22.26
C VAL A 312 -50.59 -22.96 -23.44
N TYR A 313 -49.41 -22.36 -23.38
CA TYR A 313 -48.79 -21.62 -24.48
C TYR A 313 -47.27 -21.72 -24.37
N SER A 314 -46.59 -21.75 -25.51
CA SER A 314 -45.15 -21.57 -25.56
C SER A 314 -44.74 -20.87 -26.85
N GLN A 315 -43.71 -20.05 -26.77
CA GLN A 315 -43.09 -19.36 -27.90
C GLN A 315 -41.60 -19.28 -27.63
N ILE A 316 -40.80 -19.39 -28.69
CA ILE A 316 -39.37 -19.08 -28.62
C ILE A 316 -39.12 -17.95 -29.62
N SER A 317 -38.44 -16.90 -29.17
CA SER A 317 -38.09 -15.75 -30.00
C SER A 317 -36.59 -15.52 -30.04
N GLU A 318 -36.05 -15.27 -31.23
CA GLU A 318 -34.66 -14.88 -31.45
C GLU A 318 -34.57 -13.66 -32.39
N PRO A 319 -33.82 -12.61 -32.04
CA PRO A 319 -33.12 -12.41 -30.77
C PRO A 319 -34.08 -12.13 -29.60
N ALA A 320 -33.66 -12.41 -28.37
CA ALA A 320 -34.44 -12.12 -27.17
C ALA A 320 -34.73 -10.62 -26.97
N ALA A 321 -33.89 -9.73 -27.48
CA ALA A 321 -34.10 -8.28 -27.39
C ALA A 321 -35.30 -7.82 -28.23
N GLY A 322 -36.12 -6.92 -27.69
CA GLY A 322 -37.21 -6.26 -28.40
C GLY A 322 -38.60 -6.60 -27.87
N ARG A 323 -39.62 -6.34 -28.70
CA ARG A 323 -41.03 -6.60 -28.39
C ARG A 323 -41.43 -7.96 -28.93
N HIS A 324 -41.95 -8.81 -28.05
CA HIS A 324 -42.48 -10.12 -28.39
C HIS A 324 -43.99 -10.12 -28.17
N GLU A 325 -44.73 -10.33 -29.24
CA GLU A 325 -46.18 -10.47 -29.18
C GLU A 325 -46.53 -11.84 -28.61
N VAL A 326 -47.41 -11.87 -27.62
CA VAL A 326 -47.96 -13.10 -27.07
C VAL A 326 -49.46 -13.12 -27.30
N ASN A 327 -49.92 -14.11 -28.06
CA ASN A 327 -51.31 -14.30 -28.42
C ASN A 327 -51.94 -15.46 -27.65
N LEU A 328 -52.76 -15.12 -26.66
CA LEU A 328 -53.53 -16.03 -25.82
C LEU A 328 -55.03 -15.99 -26.15
N GLN A 329 -55.44 -15.48 -27.31
CA GLN A 329 -56.86 -15.30 -27.64
C GLN A 329 -57.69 -16.58 -27.48
N GLN A 330 -57.12 -17.74 -27.83
CA GLN A 330 -57.79 -19.04 -27.76
C GLN A 330 -57.92 -19.61 -26.34
N LEU A 331 -57.23 -19.04 -25.35
CA LEU A 331 -57.33 -19.49 -23.96
C LEU A 331 -58.58 -18.91 -23.26
N PRO A 332 -59.21 -19.60 -22.30
CA PRO A 332 -60.30 -19.01 -21.50
C PRO A 332 -59.85 -17.81 -20.66
N ALA A 333 -60.79 -16.97 -20.24
CA ALA A 333 -60.53 -15.96 -19.20
C ALA A 333 -60.08 -16.65 -17.89
N GLY A 334 -59.10 -16.09 -17.20
CA GLY A 334 -58.49 -16.73 -16.03
C GLY A 334 -57.17 -16.15 -15.56
N SER A 335 -56.64 -16.71 -14.48
CA SER A 335 -55.29 -16.42 -13.98
C SER A 335 -54.27 -17.35 -14.64
N TYR A 336 -53.16 -16.77 -15.09
CA TYR A 336 -52.06 -17.49 -15.74
C TYR A 336 -50.71 -17.05 -15.16
N ILE A 337 -49.70 -17.91 -15.30
CA ILE A 337 -48.30 -17.59 -15.01
C ILE A 337 -47.54 -17.56 -16.32
N LEU A 338 -46.96 -16.42 -16.67
CA LEU A 338 -45.99 -16.29 -17.75
C LEU A 338 -44.61 -16.63 -17.18
N GLU A 339 -44.02 -17.73 -17.64
CA GLU A 339 -42.63 -18.09 -17.48
C GLU A 339 -41.82 -17.56 -18.66
N MET A 340 -40.70 -16.93 -18.38
CA MET A 340 -39.71 -16.48 -19.36
C MET A 340 -38.39 -17.11 -19.01
N GLU A 341 -37.74 -17.74 -19.98
CA GLU A 341 -36.40 -18.28 -19.83
C GLU A 341 -35.46 -17.59 -20.81
N LEU A 342 -34.37 -17.03 -20.28
CA LEU A 342 -33.25 -16.51 -21.07
C LEU A 342 -31.98 -17.27 -20.66
N GLY A 343 -31.55 -18.21 -21.50
CA GLY A 343 -30.45 -19.09 -21.16
C GLY A 343 -30.76 -19.99 -19.94
N SER A 344 -30.09 -19.75 -18.82
CA SER A 344 -30.28 -20.53 -17.57
C SER A 344 -31.19 -19.83 -16.54
N GLU A 345 -31.58 -18.57 -16.78
CA GLU A 345 -32.45 -17.83 -15.88
C GLU A 345 -33.92 -18.01 -16.23
N LYS A 346 -34.77 -18.06 -15.19
CA LYS A 346 -36.23 -18.13 -15.30
C LYS A 346 -36.89 -17.02 -14.51
N ILE A 347 -37.80 -16.29 -15.15
CA ILE A 347 -38.65 -15.27 -14.52
C ILE A 347 -40.11 -15.68 -14.69
N ALA A 348 -40.88 -15.64 -13.60
CA ALA A 348 -42.31 -15.88 -13.64
C ALA A 348 -43.09 -14.62 -13.28
N ARG A 349 -44.15 -14.32 -14.04
CA ARG A 349 -45.08 -13.20 -13.77
C ARG A 349 -46.52 -13.69 -13.82
N ARG A 350 -47.30 -13.33 -12.79
CA ARG A 350 -48.74 -13.56 -12.81
C ARG A 350 -49.40 -12.58 -13.77
N MET A 351 -50.33 -13.08 -14.56
CA MET A 351 -51.18 -12.29 -15.45
C MET A 351 -52.64 -12.69 -15.27
N ILE A 352 -53.53 -11.75 -15.57
CA ILE A 352 -54.97 -12.01 -15.59
C ILE A 352 -55.46 -11.74 -17.00
N LYS A 353 -55.99 -12.79 -17.65
CA LYS A 353 -56.74 -12.66 -18.89
C LYS A 353 -58.21 -12.41 -18.53
N TYR A 354 -58.73 -11.25 -18.91
CA TYR A 354 -60.14 -10.93 -18.80
C TYR A 354 -60.92 -11.45 -20.02
#